data_AF-A0AAD6INF9-F1
#
_entry.id   AF-A0AAD6INF9-F1
#
_cell.length_a   1.000
_cell.length_b   1.000
_cell.length_c   1.000
_cell.angle_alpha   90.00
_cell.angle_beta   90.00
_cell.angle_gamma   90.00
#
_symmetry.space_group_name_H-M   'P 1'
#
loop_
_entity.id
_entity.type
_entity.pdbx_description
1 polymer ?
#
loop_
_entity_poly.entity_id
_entity_poly.type
_entity_poly.pdbx_seq_one_letter_code
_entity_poly.pdbx_strand_id
1 'polypeptide(L)'
;MVKRKDLGDVPMGGTQPEGDDSDEDIDMVNVDFEWFDPQPAVDFHGLKNLLRQLFDNDAQIFDMSALADLILSQPTLGSTVKVDGNESDPYAFLSVLNLQEHKDKPVIQDLIKYLKTKTAANPSLSAANELLSQNPVPPIGLILTERLINMPSETVPPMYNMLQEEIAWAVEDKEPYSFSHYLILSKNYEEIESKLDQEESRPQKKKKKDGEKSERFFFHPEDEILERHALCSGSIEYTHKFDEGHSDSKRAFQELGIRTNGSLMLIEAAKFEPMVKAVTEYLS
;
A
#
# COMPACT_ATOMS: atom_id res chain seq x y z
N MET A 1 25.35 -32.71 70.01
CA MET A 1 24.64 -34.00 69.93
C MET A 1 23.20 -33.79 70.39
N VAL A 2 22.27 -33.60 69.46
CA VAL A 2 20.83 -33.76 69.74
C VAL A 2 20.26 -34.54 68.55
N LYS A 3 19.87 -35.78 68.85
CA LYS A 3 19.31 -36.76 67.93
C LYS A 3 17.90 -36.31 67.51
N ARG A 4 17.63 -36.31 66.20
CA ARG A 4 16.28 -36.30 65.64
C ARG A 4 15.55 -37.55 66.14
N LYS A 5 14.32 -37.37 66.61
CA LYS A 5 13.45 -38.41 67.13
C LYS A 5 12.44 -38.77 66.04
N ASP A 6 12.39 -40.05 65.70
CA ASP A 6 11.39 -40.71 64.87
C ASP A 6 9.95 -40.39 65.30
N LEU A 7 9.09 -40.20 64.30
CA LEU A 7 7.66 -40.48 64.37
C LEU A 7 7.31 -41.27 63.12
N GLY A 8 7.00 -42.56 63.32
CA GLY A 8 6.55 -43.50 62.30
C GLY A 8 5.03 -43.49 62.11
N ASP A 9 4.66 -44.09 60.97
CA ASP A 9 3.40 -44.17 60.24
C ASP A 9 2.12 -44.65 60.97
N VAL A 10 0.97 -44.21 60.42
CA VAL A 10 -0.21 -45.07 60.12
C VAL A 10 -1.08 -44.43 59.01
N PRO A 11 -1.86 -45.21 58.22
CA PRO A 11 -1.87 -45.08 56.76
C PRO A 11 -3.27 -44.89 56.11
N MET A 12 -3.24 -44.80 54.77
CA MET A 12 -4.31 -45.12 53.78
C MET A 12 -5.49 -44.16 53.59
N GLY A 13 -5.57 -43.63 52.37
CA GLY A 13 -6.77 -43.11 51.72
C GLY A 13 -6.41 -42.68 50.29
N GLY A 14 -6.35 -43.65 49.38
CA GLY A 14 -5.99 -43.41 47.98
C GLY A 14 -7.02 -42.55 47.26
N THR A 15 -6.54 -41.53 46.56
CA THR A 15 -7.24 -40.90 45.46
C THR A 15 -6.31 -41.00 44.25
N GLN A 16 -6.82 -41.67 43.21
CA GLN A 16 -6.18 -41.79 41.90
C GLN A 16 -5.87 -40.40 41.34
N PRO A 17 -4.86 -40.26 40.47
CA PRO A 17 -4.74 -39.06 39.67
C PRO A 17 -5.92 -39.07 38.69
N GLU A 18 -6.95 -38.27 38.96
CA GLU A 18 -7.85 -37.86 37.90
C GLU A 18 -7.01 -37.00 36.94
N GLY A 19 -6.79 -37.54 35.75
CA GLY A 19 -6.31 -36.75 34.63
C GLY A 19 -7.36 -35.71 34.34
N ASP A 20 -7.01 -34.45 34.55
CA ASP A 20 -7.72 -33.33 33.98
C ASP A 20 -6.77 -32.79 32.90
N ASP A 21 -7.08 -33.15 31.65
CA ASP A 21 -6.54 -32.51 30.45
C ASP A 21 -6.85 -31.02 30.59
N SER A 22 -5.86 -30.26 31.04
CA SER A 22 -5.86 -28.82 30.82
C SER A 22 -5.50 -28.61 29.34
N ASP A 23 -6.47 -28.87 28.47
CA ASP A 23 -6.52 -28.22 27.17
C ASP A 23 -6.59 -26.73 27.48
N GLU A 24 -5.43 -26.08 27.43
CA GLU A 24 -5.35 -24.62 27.34
C GLU A 24 -6.20 -24.24 26.13
N ASP A 25 -7.39 -23.69 26.39
CA ASP A 25 -8.21 -22.99 25.41
C ASP A 25 -7.30 -21.91 24.78
N ILE A 26 -6.62 -22.26 23.69
CA ILE A 26 -5.98 -21.27 22.82
C ILE A 26 -7.15 -20.45 22.31
N ASP A 27 -7.33 -19.26 22.87
CA ASP A 27 -8.29 -18.26 22.38
C ASP A 27 -8.00 -18.04 20.88
N MET A 28 -8.74 -18.75 20.03
CA MET A 28 -8.62 -18.64 18.59
C MET A 28 -9.17 -17.28 18.18
N VAL A 29 -8.26 -16.34 17.90
CA VAL A 29 -8.62 -15.03 17.35
C VAL A 29 -8.98 -15.22 15.89
N ASN A 30 -10.28 -15.20 15.59
CA ASN A 30 -10.76 -15.14 14.22
C ASN A 30 -10.69 -13.70 13.73
N VAL A 31 -10.06 -13.53 12.56
CA VAL A 31 -9.89 -12.24 11.90
C VAL A 31 -10.56 -12.37 10.54
N ASP A 32 -11.70 -11.71 10.38
CA ASP A 32 -12.45 -11.72 9.13
C ASP A 32 -12.17 -10.42 8.37
N PHE A 33 -11.82 -10.55 7.09
CA PHE A 33 -11.62 -9.40 6.21
C PHE A 33 -12.91 -9.17 5.44
N GLU A 34 -13.50 -8.00 5.62
CA GLU A 34 -14.75 -7.61 4.98
C GLU A 34 -14.51 -6.42 4.04
N TRP A 35 -15.13 -6.46 2.86
CA TRP A 35 -15.07 -5.39 1.86
C TRP A 35 -16.33 -4.55 1.96
N PHE A 36 -16.15 -3.23 2.06
CA PHE A 36 -17.23 -2.25 2.12
C PHE A 36 -17.00 -1.13 1.12
N ASP A 37 -18.08 -0.56 0.60
CA ASP A 37 -18.05 0.68 -0.17
C ASP A 37 -17.48 1.83 0.68
N PRO A 38 -16.81 2.84 0.10
CA PRO A 38 -16.30 4.00 0.84
C PRO A 38 -17.41 4.76 1.56
N GLN A 39 -17.30 4.88 2.89
CA GLN A 39 -18.32 5.48 3.75
C GLN A 39 -17.87 6.84 4.29
N PRO A 40 -18.48 7.97 3.85
CA PRO A 40 -18.09 9.31 4.30
C PRO A 40 -18.18 9.53 5.81
N ALA A 41 -19.09 8.82 6.48
CA ALA A 41 -19.34 9.00 7.91
C ALA A 41 -18.27 8.37 8.82
N VAL A 42 -17.52 7.38 8.32
CA VAL A 42 -16.58 6.56 9.11
C VAL A 42 -15.17 6.67 8.54
N ASP A 43 -15.01 6.53 7.22
CA ASP A 43 -13.72 6.22 6.61
C ASP A 43 -12.79 7.42 6.40
N PHE A 44 -13.29 8.65 6.63
CA PHE A 44 -12.53 9.87 6.36
C PHE A 44 -11.16 9.89 7.04
N HIS A 45 -11.07 9.46 8.30
CA HIS A 45 -9.81 9.49 9.03
C HIS A 45 -8.84 8.40 8.55
N GLY A 46 -9.28 7.14 8.49
CA GLY A 46 -8.47 6.04 7.97
C GLY A 46 -7.99 6.27 6.54
N LEU A 47 -8.88 6.69 5.64
CA LEU A 47 -8.54 6.98 4.24
C LEU A 47 -7.52 8.11 4.12
N LYS A 48 -7.68 9.19 4.89
CA LYS A 48 -6.72 10.30 4.92
C LYS A 48 -5.33 9.84 5.41
N ASN A 49 -5.27 8.92 6.36
CA ASN A 49 -4.00 8.37 6.84
C ASN A 49 -3.36 7.44 5.80
N LEU A 50 -4.14 6.59 5.13
CA LEU A 50 -3.67 5.73 4.04
C LEU A 50 -3.17 6.56 2.84
N LEU A 51 -3.88 7.64 2.48
CA LEU A 51 -3.41 8.57 1.44
C LEU A 51 -2.09 9.25 1.81
N ARG A 52 -1.94 9.68 3.07
CA ARG A 52 -0.65 10.20 3.56
C ARG A 52 0.45 9.15 3.47
N GLN A 53 0.13 7.90 3.76
CA GLN A 53 1.07 6.79 3.63
C GLN A 53 1.45 6.53 2.16
N LEU A 54 0.52 6.70 1.22
CA LEU A 54 0.74 6.54 -0.22
C LEU A 54 1.66 7.62 -0.81
N PHE A 55 1.46 8.89 -0.44
CA PHE A 55 2.29 10.01 -0.91
C PHE A 55 3.55 10.25 -0.05
N ASP A 56 3.68 9.56 1.09
CA ASP A 56 4.80 9.63 2.02
C ASP A 56 5.17 11.11 2.33
N ASN A 57 6.43 11.51 2.23
CA ASN A 57 6.87 12.89 2.48
C ASN A 57 6.22 13.96 1.59
N ASP A 58 5.74 13.59 0.40
CA ASP A 58 5.09 14.53 -0.52
C ASP A 58 3.61 14.74 -0.16
N ALA A 59 3.06 14.00 0.81
CA ALA A 59 1.69 14.19 1.29
C ALA A 59 1.42 15.63 1.78
N GLN A 60 2.45 16.35 2.24
CA GLN A 60 2.35 17.75 2.67
C GLN A 60 2.12 18.75 1.53
N ILE A 61 2.40 18.35 0.28
CA ILE A 61 2.19 19.19 -0.91
C ILE A 61 0.71 19.30 -1.24
N PHE A 62 -0.07 18.28 -0.87
CA PHE A 62 -1.47 18.16 -1.28
C PHE A 62 -2.41 18.34 -0.09
N ASP A 63 -3.62 18.81 -0.37
CA ASP A 63 -4.71 18.72 0.60
C ASP A 63 -5.28 17.30 0.64
N MET A 64 -4.71 16.47 1.51
CA MET A 64 -5.16 15.11 1.76
C MET A 64 -6.61 15.03 2.26
N SER A 65 -7.11 16.09 2.90
CA SER A 65 -8.51 16.14 3.36
C SER A 65 -9.44 16.25 2.16
N ALA A 66 -9.14 17.20 1.26
CA ALA A 66 -9.91 17.38 0.03
C ALA A 66 -9.83 16.15 -0.90
N LEU A 67 -8.71 15.42 -0.91
CA LEU A 67 -8.58 14.18 -1.67
C LEU A 67 -9.42 13.05 -1.06
N ALA A 68 -9.41 12.90 0.27
CA ALA A 68 -10.26 11.92 0.96
C ALA A 68 -11.75 12.24 0.74
N ASP A 69 -12.16 13.50 0.91
CA ASP A 69 -13.55 13.93 0.63
C ASP A 69 -13.95 13.68 -0.83
N LEU A 70 -13.01 13.82 -1.77
CA LEU A 70 -13.26 13.54 -3.18
C LEU A 70 -13.52 12.07 -3.44
N ILE A 71 -12.72 11.17 -2.85
CA ILE A 71 -12.92 9.73 -2.97
C ILE A 71 -14.25 9.34 -2.32
N LEU A 72 -14.53 9.85 -1.12
CA LEU A 72 -15.77 9.56 -0.39
C LEU A 72 -17.02 10.16 -1.06
N SER A 73 -16.87 11.19 -1.89
CA SER A 73 -17.97 11.71 -2.70
C SER A 73 -18.40 10.78 -3.84
N GLN A 74 -17.65 9.70 -4.10
CA GLN A 74 -17.92 8.68 -5.11
C GLN A 74 -18.11 7.30 -4.44
N PRO A 75 -19.20 7.12 -3.66
CA PRO A 75 -19.37 5.90 -2.86
C PRO A 75 -19.53 4.63 -3.71
N THR A 76 -19.85 4.74 -4.99
CA THR A 76 -20.02 3.61 -5.90
C THR A 76 -18.73 3.15 -6.57
N LEU A 77 -17.60 3.83 -6.32
CA LEU A 77 -16.33 3.55 -7.00
C LEU A 77 -15.16 3.41 -6.03
N GLY A 78 -14.82 2.16 -5.79
CA GLY A 78 -13.76 1.73 -4.91
C GLY A 78 -14.28 0.86 -3.78
N SER A 79 -13.34 0.26 -3.08
CA SER A 79 -13.58 -0.63 -1.95
C SER A 79 -12.62 -0.33 -0.81
N THR A 80 -13.11 -0.55 0.41
CA THR A 80 -12.34 -0.48 1.64
C THR A 80 -12.37 -1.83 2.33
N VAL A 81 -11.27 -2.22 2.98
CA VAL A 81 -11.20 -3.47 3.75
C VAL A 81 -11.17 -3.14 5.23
N LYS A 82 -12.09 -3.73 5.97
CA LYS A 82 -12.24 -3.59 7.42
C LYS A 82 -12.21 -4.95 8.09
N VAL A 83 -11.81 -4.97 9.35
CA VAL A 83 -11.57 -6.20 10.12
C VAL A 83 -12.42 -6.23 11.40
N ASP A 84 -12.66 -5.06 12.01
CA ASP A 84 -13.43 -4.92 13.25
C ASP A 84 -14.87 -4.41 12.97
N GLY A 85 -15.42 -4.78 11.82
CA GLY A 85 -16.76 -4.42 11.37
C GLY A 85 -16.87 -3.06 10.69
N ASN A 86 -18.09 -2.70 10.29
CA ASN A 86 -18.36 -1.55 9.40
C ASN A 86 -18.02 -0.18 10.02
N GLU A 87 -18.05 -0.04 11.35
CA GLU A 87 -17.77 1.22 12.04
C GLU A 87 -16.28 1.44 12.32
N SER A 88 -15.41 0.48 11.95
CA SER A 88 -13.96 0.62 12.12
C SER A 88 -13.32 1.41 10.99
N ASP A 89 -12.13 1.96 11.25
CA ASP A 89 -11.29 2.55 10.20
C ASP A 89 -10.88 1.48 9.17
N PRO A 90 -10.76 1.85 7.88
CA PRO A 90 -10.28 0.94 6.84
C PRO A 90 -8.78 0.67 6.98
N TYR A 91 -8.40 -0.59 6.76
CA TYR A 91 -7.01 -1.06 6.75
C TYR A 91 -6.41 -1.09 5.35
N ALA A 92 -7.26 -1.16 4.33
CA ALA A 92 -6.90 -1.03 2.92
C ALA A 92 -7.98 -0.24 2.19
N PHE A 93 -7.59 0.46 1.13
CA PHE A 93 -8.54 1.07 0.21
C PHE A 93 -8.02 0.97 -1.23
N LEU A 94 -8.95 0.93 -2.17
CA LEU A 94 -8.69 1.01 -3.60
C LEU A 94 -9.82 1.83 -4.22
N SER A 95 -9.49 2.90 -4.93
CA SER A 95 -10.50 3.73 -5.60
C SER A 95 -9.93 4.33 -6.89
N VAL A 96 -10.83 4.73 -7.79
CA VAL A 96 -10.50 5.36 -9.07
C VAL A 96 -11.06 6.78 -9.13
N LEU A 97 -10.25 7.73 -9.57
CA LEU A 97 -10.64 9.12 -9.76
C LEU A 97 -10.53 9.53 -11.23
N ASN A 98 -11.57 10.16 -11.77
CA ASN A 98 -11.49 10.73 -13.11
C ASN A 98 -10.78 12.09 -13.09
N LEU A 99 -9.57 12.14 -13.68
CA LEU A 99 -8.77 13.36 -13.78
C LEU A 99 -9.37 14.43 -14.71
N GLN A 100 -10.14 14.02 -15.72
CA GLN A 100 -10.78 14.92 -16.67
C GLN A 100 -12.01 15.60 -16.06
N GLU A 101 -12.86 14.83 -15.37
CA GLU A 101 -14.10 15.32 -14.74
C GLU A 101 -13.79 16.26 -13.57
N HIS A 102 -12.80 15.89 -12.74
CA HIS A 102 -12.46 16.67 -11.55
C HIS A 102 -11.36 17.71 -11.75
N LYS A 103 -11.00 18.02 -13.00
CA LYS A 103 -9.93 18.98 -13.34
C LYS A 103 -10.11 20.38 -12.73
N ASP A 104 -11.33 20.74 -12.35
CA ASP A 104 -11.64 22.04 -11.75
C ASP A 104 -11.41 22.07 -10.23
N LYS A 105 -11.24 20.90 -9.58
CA LYS A 105 -10.92 20.81 -8.16
C LYS A 105 -9.43 21.12 -7.92
N PRO A 106 -9.07 22.03 -6.99
CA PRO A 106 -7.67 22.41 -6.73
C PRO A 106 -6.75 21.22 -6.46
N VAL A 107 -7.20 20.26 -5.64
CA VAL A 107 -6.41 19.06 -5.30
C VAL A 107 -6.06 18.22 -6.52
N ILE A 108 -6.94 18.15 -7.52
CA ILE A 108 -6.69 17.44 -8.77
C ILE A 108 -5.76 18.23 -9.68
N GLN A 109 -5.85 19.56 -9.71
CA GLN A 109 -4.90 20.40 -10.46
C GLN A 109 -3.48 20.24 -9.92
N ASP A 110 -3.32 20.23 -8.60
CA ASP A 110 -2.05 20.00 -7.93
C ASP A 110 -1.52 18.59 -8.21
N LEU A 111 -2.37 17.57 -8.16
CA LEU A 111 -2.02 16.19 -8.54
C LEU A 111 -1.57 16.09 -10.00
N ILE A 112 -2.32 16.66 -10.95
CA ILE A 112 -1.94 16.65 -12.37
C ILE A 112 -0.60 17.36 -12.57
N LYS A 113 -0.39 18.50 -11.92
CA LYS A 113 0.86 19.26 -12.00
C LYS A 113 2.04 18.46 -11.41
N TYR A 114 1.82 17.80 -10.27
CA TYR A 114 2.80 16.94 -9.65
C TYR A 114 3.17 15.77 -10.58
N LEU A 115 2.18 15.02 -11.04
CA LEU A 115 2.37 13.88 -11.94
C LEU A 115 3.09 14.29 -13.22
N LYS A 116 2.73 15.43 -13.83
CA LYS A 116 3.46 16.00 -14.98
C LYS A 116 4.93 16.26 -14.67
N THR A 117 5.22 16.89 -13.54
CA THR A 117 6.59 17.22 -13.14
C THR A 117 7.42 15.94 -12.94
N LYS A 118 6.83 14.93 -12.30
CA LYS A 118 7.50 13.67 -12.01
C LYS A 118 7.68 12.78 -13.25
N THR A 119 6.66 12.69 -14.10
CA THR A 119 6.73 11.95 -15.36
C THR A 119 7.69 12.61 -16.35
N ALA A 120 7.77 13.94 -16.39
CA ALA A 120 8.76 14.65 -17.22
C ALA A 120 10.22 14.41 -16.77
N ALA A 121 10.45 14.13 -15.48
CA ALA A 121 11.76 13.84 -14.93
C ALA A 121 12.24 12.40 -15.24
N ASN A 122 11.33 11.49 -15.60
CA ASN A 122 11.65 10.09 -15.88
C ASN A 122 11.32 9.73 -17.34
N PRO A 123 12.32 9.50 -18.21
CA PRO A 123 12.09 9.16 -19.62
C PRO A 123 11.20 7.93 -19.84
N SER A 124 11.22 6.96 -18.92
CA SER A 124 10.39 5.76 -18.98
C SER A 124 8.89 6.08 -18.85
N LEU A 125 8.52 7.24 -18.31
CA LEU A 125 7.14 7.71 -18.12
C LEU A 125 6.71 8.74 -19.18
N SER A 126 7.44 8.84 -20.30
CA SER A 126 7.15 9.80 -21.38
C SER A 126 5.72 9.71 -21.91
N ALA A 127 5.19 8.49 -22.11
CA ALA A 127 3.80 8.29 -22.56
C ALA A 127 2.77 8.87 -21.57
N ALA A 128 2.98 8.68 -20.25
CA ALA A 128 2.11 9.28 -19.23
C ALA A 128 2.21 10.81 -19.23
N ASN A 129 3.42 11.37 -19.39
CA ASN A 129 3.60 12.82 -19.49
C ASN A 129 2.90 13.42 -20.72
N GLU A 130 2.97 12.74 -21.87
CA GLU A 130 2.29 13.15 -23.10
C GLU A 130 0.77 13.18 -22.92
N LEU A 131 0.18 12.13 -22.34
CA LEU A 131 -1.26 12.06 -22.07
C LEU A 131 -1.71 13.16 -21.11
N LEU A 132 -0.99 13.35 -20.00
CA LEU A 132 -1.30 14.39 -19.03
C LEU A 132 -1.19 15.79 -19.66
N SER A 133 -0.28 15.99 -20.63
CA SER A 133 -0.02 17.28 -21.27
C SER A 133 -1.03 17.68 -22.35
N GLN A 134 -1.91 16.77 -22.78
CA GLN A 134 -2.97 17.07 -23.74
C GLN A 134 -4.04 18.02 -23.13
N ASN A 135 -4.67 18.82 -23.99
CA ASN A 135 -5.75 19.73 -23.60
C ASN A 135 -6.95 19.61 -24.56
N PRO A 136 -8.11 19.09 -24.11
CA PRO A 136 -8.38 18.60 -22.76
C PRO A 136 -7.57 17.34 -22.41
N VAL A 137 -7.28 17.14 -21.13
CA VAL A 137 -6.68 15.89 -20.64
C VAL A 137 -7.63 14.75 -21.01
N PRO A 138 -7.15 13.62 -21.58
CA PRO A 138 -7.98 12.46 -21.86
C PRO A 138 -8.69 11.95 -20.60
N PRO A 139 -9.78 11.18 -20.73
CA PRO A 139 -10.37 10.51 -19.59
C PRO A 139 -9.37 9.47 -19.07
N ILE A 140 -8.67 9.82 -18.00
CA ILE A 140 -7.68 8.99 -17.31
C ILE A 140 -8.22 8.70 -15.91
N GLY A 141 -8.31 7.40 -15.59
CA GLY A 141 -8.67 6.93 -14.26
C GLY A 141 -7.43 6.82 -13.39
N LEU A 142 -7.26 7.73 -12.43
CA LEU A 142 -6.21 7.64 -11.43
C LEU A 142 -6.64 6.65 -10.36
N ILE A 143 -6.00 5.48 -10.34
CA ILE A 143 -6.21 4.46 -9.32
C ILE A 143 -5.27 4.76 -8.15
N LEU A 144 -5.87 4.91 -6.98
CA LEU A 144 -5.18 5.09 -5.70
C LEU A 144 -5.45 3.83 -4.88
N THR A 145 -4.38 3.17 -4.48
CA THR A 145 -4.44 1.94 -3.69
C THR A 145 -3.38 1.96 -2.61
N GLU A 146 -3.74 1.63 -1.38
CA GLU A 146 -2.81 1.49 -0.26
C GLU A 146 -3.42 0.58 0.80
N ARG A 147 -2.57 -0.17 1.50
CA ARG A 147 -2.94 -0.96 2.67
C ARG A 147 -1.89 -0.87 3.77
N LEU A 148 -2.28 -1.19 4.99
CA LEU A 148 -1.28 -1.39 6.05
C LEU A 148 -0.37 -2.57 5.72
N ILE A 149 0.90 -2.50 6.14
CA ILE A 149 1.94 -3.49 5.78
C ILE A 149 1.59 -4.91 6.27
N ASN A 150 0.77 -5.02 7.33
CA ASN A 150 0.30 -6.28 7.90
C ASN A 150 -0.93 -6.86 7.19
N MET A 151 -1.49 -6.16 6.20
CA MET A 151 -2.64 -6.66 5.44
C MET A 151 -2.19 -7.70 4.41
N PRO A 152 -2.84 -8.88 4.36
CA PRO A 152 -2.50 -9.92 3.40
C PRO A 152 -2.78 -9.45 1.96
N SER A 153 -1.90 -9.85 1.04
CA SER A 153 -2.02 -9.53 -0.39
C SER A 153 -3.26 -10.13 -1.04
N GLU A 154 -3.79 -11.21 -0.47
CA GLU A 154 -4.97 -11.95 -0.91
C GLU A 154 -6.25 -11.10 -0.84
N THR A 155 -6.20 -9.95 -0.14
CA THR A 155 -7.30 -8.98 -0.13
C THR A 155 -7.40 -8.16 -1.41
N VAL A 156 -6.32 -8.08 -2.19
CA VAL A 156 -6.19 -7.23 -3.38
C VAL A 156 -6.97 -7.74 -4.60
N PRO A 157 -6.95 -9.05 -4.95
CA PRO A 157 -7.71 -9.53 -6.11
C PRO A 157 -9.22 -9.24 -6.04
N PRO A 158 -9.92 -9.47 -4.90
CA PRO A 158 -11.32 -9.07 -4.78
C PRO A 158 -11.53 -7.57 -5.01
N MET A 159 -10.65 -6.70 -4.48
CA MET A 159 -10.76 -5.24 -4.63
C MET A 159 -10.68 -4.81 -6.10
N TYR A 160 -9.76 -5.38 -6.88
CA TYR A 160 -9.66 -5.07 -8.31
C TYR A 160 -10.82 -5.63 -9.14
N ASN A 161 -11.33 -6.82 -8.79
CA ASN A 161 -12.51 -7.39 -9.46
C ASN A 161 -13.76 -6.53 -9.19
N MET A 162 -14.00 -6.14 -7.94
CA MET A 162 -15.07 -5.22 -7.57
C MET A 162 -14.95 -3.89 -8.32
N LEU A 163 -13.76 -3.27 -8.31
CA LEU A 163 -13.55 -2.02 -9.04
C LEU A 163 -13.84 -2.15 -10.55
N GLN A 164 -13.44 -3.27 -11.16
CA GLN A 164 -13.71 -3.51 -12.58
C GLN A 164 -15.23 -3.59 -12.85
N GLU A 165 -15.98 -4.28 -12.00
CA GLU A 165 -17.45 -4.39 -12.11
C GLU A 165 -18.13 -3.04 -11.89
N GLU A 166 -17.73 -2.30 -10.87
CA GLU A 166 -18.24 -0.95 -10.56
C GLU A 166 -18.01 0.03 -11.70
N ILE A 167 -16.81 0.05 -12.30
CA ILE A 167 -16.52 0.87 -13.48
C ILE A 167 -17.42 0.48 -14.65
N ALA A 168 -17.64 -0.82 -14.87
CA ALA A 168 -18.51 -1.29 -15.94
C ALA A 168 -19.96 -0.83 -15.74
N TRP A 169 -20.50 -0.94 -14.52
CA TRP A 169 -21.83 -0.45 -14.18
C TRP A 169 -21.95 1.08 -14.34
N ALA A 170 -20.96 1.83 -13.87
CA ALA A 170 -20.95 3.28 -14.03
C ALA A 170 -20.95 3.70 -15.52
N VAL A 171 -20.23 2.97 -16.37
CA VAL A 171 -20.25 3.19 -17.83
C VAL A 171 -21.60 2.83 -18.44
N GLU A 172 -22.26 1.76 -18.00
CA GLU A 172 -23.61 1.38 -18.42
C GLU A 172 -24.65 2.46 -18.06
N ASP A 173 -24.52 3.05 -16.88
CA ASP A 173 -25.34 4.17 -16.39
C ASP A 173 -25.01 5.52 -17.05
N LYS A 174 -24.07 5.52 -18.03
CA LYS A 174 -23.61 6.68 -18.79
C LYS A 174 -22.91 7.74 -17.95
N GLU A 175 -22.36 7.35 -16.82
CA GLU A 175 -21.48 8.20 -16.04
C GLU A 175 -20.13 8.39 -16.76
N PRO A 176 -19.39 9.48 -16.47
CA PRO A 176 -18.16 9.81 -17.19
C PRO A 176 -16.97 8.92 -16.75
N TYR A 177 -17.12 7.60 -16.71
CA TYR A 177 -16.07 6.66 -16.31
C TYR A 177 -15.53 5.83 -17.48
N SER A 178 -15.79 6.25 -18.73
CA SER A 178 -15.18 5.63 -19.91
C SER A 178 -13.71 6.05 -20.03
N PHE A 179 -12.84 5.37 -19.29
CA PHE A 179 -11.41 5.68 -19.27
C PHE A 179 -10.71 5.18 -20.53
N SER A 180 -9.81 6.00 -21.05
CA SER A 180 -8.87 5.61 -22.11
C SER A 180 -7.67 4.87 -21.55
N HIS A 181 -7.19 5.33 -20.38
CA HIS A 181 -6.04 4.80 -19.67
C HIS A 181 -6.29 4.86 -18.17
N TYR A 182 -5.66 3.95 -17.46
CA TYR A 182 -5.57 3.93 -16.01
C TYR A 182 -4.17 4.29 -15.59
N LEU A 183 -4.06 5.15 -14.59
CA LEU A 183 -2.80 5.52 -13.98
C LEU A 183 -2.81 5.03 -12.55
N ILE A 184 -1.95 4.08 -12.22
CA ILE A 184 -1.85 3.50 -10.88
C ILE A 184 -0.67 4.13 -10.17
N LEU A 185 -0.94 4.72 -9.01
CA LEU A 185 0.08 5.20 -8.08
C LEU A 185 0.30 4.14 -7.00
N SER A 186 1.55 3.72 -6.83
CA SER A 186 1.98 2.81 -5.76
C SER A 186 3.33 3.27 -5.21
N LYS A 187 3.98 2.43 -4.39
CA LYS A 187 5.28 2.70 -3.79
C LYS A 187 6.25 1.54 -3.99
N ASN A 188 7.51 1.89 -4.13
CA ASN A 188 8.61 0.95 -4.12
C ASN A 188 9.64 1.40 -3.09
N TYR A 189 10.59 0.52 -2.80
CA TYR A 189 11.74 0.89 -2.00
C TYR A 189 13.03 0.34 -2.60
N GLU A 190 14.11 1.00 -2.26
CA GLU A 190 15.46 0.59 -2.60
C GLU A 190 16.25 0.42 -1.31
N GLU A 191 17.00 -0.68 -1.23
CA GLU A 191 17.96 -0.89 -0.15
C GLU A 191 19.21 -0.05 -0.44
N ILE A 192 19.62 0.74 0.55
CA ILE A 192 20.80 1.60 0.49
C ILE A 192 21.72 1.24 1.66
N GLU A 193 23.00 1.08 1.36
CA GLU A 193 24.03 0.90 2.40
C GLU A 193 24.06 2.08 3.37
N SER A 194 24.22 1.77 4.66
CA SER A 194 24.34 2.78 5.72
C SER A 194 25.43 3.78 5.42
N LYS A 195 25.17 5.05 5.72
CA LYS A 195 26.26 6.02 5.86
C LYS A 195 26.86 6.03 7.27
N LEU A 196 26.16 5.55 8.29
CA LEU A 196 26.68 5.45 9.68
C LEU A 196 27.75 4.34 9.82
N ASP A 197 27.62 3.22 9.11
CA ASP A 197 28.65 2.17 9.10
C ASP A 197 29.96 2.64 8.43
N GLN A 198 29.90 3.73 7.65
CA GLN A 198 31.09 4.39 7.09
C GLN A 198 31.76 5.36 8.08
N GLU A 199 31.08 5.82 9.13
CA GLU A 199 31.67 6.70 10.16
C GLU A 199 32.40 5.94 11.28
N GLU A 200 32.01 4.69 11.58
CA GLU A 200 32.72 3.84 12.56
C GLU A 200 33.97 3.15 11.98
N SER A 201 34.12 3.11 10.66
CA SER A 201 35.26 2.46 9.99
C SER A 201 36.32 3.48 9.54
N ARG A 202 37.43 3.53 10.29
CA ARG A 202 38.69 4.23 9.94
C ARG A 202 39.00 4.15 8.43
N PRO A 203 39.54 5.20 7.77
CA PRO A 203 39.60 5.30 6.33
C PRO A 203 40.63 4.32 5.75
N GLN A 204 40.22 3.08 5.50
CA GLN A 204 40.94 2.19 4.60
C GLN A 204 40.27 2.26 3.24
N LYS A 205 41.05 2.71 2.25
CA LYS A 205 40.73 2.72 0.82
C LYS A 205 40.22 1.33 0.36
N LYS A 206 38.94 1.04 0.54
CA LYS A 206 38.24 0.03 -0.24
C LYS A 206 37.71 0.74 -1.48
N LYS A 207 38.20 0.29 -2.64
CA LYS A 207 37.74 0.70 -3.96
C LYS A 207 36.21 0.69 -3.97
N LYS A 208 35.59 1.85 -4.24
CA LYS A 208 34.20 1.93 -4.70
C LYS A 208 34.05 0.94 -5.85
N LYS A 209 33.28 -0.13 -5.63
CA LYS A 209 32.63 -0.83 -6.73
C LYS A 209 31.53 0.10 -7.20
N ASP A 210 31.87 0.90 -8.18
CA ASP A 210 30.93 1.66 -8.97
C ASP A 210 30.10 0.63 -9.76
N GLY A 211 28.82 0.44 -9.43
CA GLY A 211 27.88 -0.26 -10.31
C GLY A 211 27.05 -1.43 -9.78
N GLU A 212 26.78 -1.57 -8.47
CA GLU A 212 25.57 -2.30 -8.07
C GLU A 212 24.41 -1.31 -8.10
N LYS A 213 23.50 -1.48 -9.08
CA LYS A 213 22.22 -0.76 -9.05
C LYS A 213 21.55 -1.15 -7.73
N SER A 214 21.14 -0.17 -6.93
CA SER A 214 20.29 -0.45 -5.77
C SER A 214 19.14 -1.35 -6.22
N GLU A 215 19.01 -2.52 -5.58
CA GLU A 215 17.92 -3.43 -5.93
C GLU A 215 16.61 -2.78 -5.50
N ARG A 216 15.70 -2.66 -6.48
CA ARG A 216 14.37 -2.10 -6.28
C ARG A 216 13.44 -3.23 -5.87
N PHE A 217 12.77 -3.02 -4.75
CA PHE A 217 11.77 -3.92 -4.18
C PHE A 217 10.39 -3.25 -4.16
N PHE A 218 9.36 -4.07 -4.07
CA PHE A 218 7.97 -3.63 -4.04
C PHE A 218 7.40 -3.81 -2.64
N PHE A 219 6.65 -2.81 -2.16
CA PHE A 219 5.82 -2.98 -0.96
C PHE A 219 4.62 -3.88 -1.23
N HIS A 220 4.12 -3.81 -2.46
CA HIS A 220 2.93 -4.46 -2.93
C HIS A 220 3.34 -5.50 -3.98
N PRO A 221 3.28 -6.82 -3.69
CA PRO A 221 3.66 -7.86 -4.65
C PRO A 221 2.88 -7.78 -5.97
N GLU A 222 1.64 -7.27 -5.95
CA GLU A 222 0.86 -7.04 -7.16
C GLU A 222 1.53 -6.07 -8.15
N ASP A 223 2.34 -5.12 -7.67
CA ASP A 223 3.00 -4.12 -8.53
C ASP A 223 3.90 -4.77 -9.58
N GLU A 224 4.49 -5.93 -9.27
CA GLU A 224 5.30 -6.68 -10.22
C GLU A 224 4.48 -7.08 -11.46
N ILE A 225 3.22 -7.47 -11.26
CA ILE A 225 2.30 -7.85 -12.33
C ILE A 225 1.75 -6.61 -13.03
N LEU A 226 1.41 -5.56 -12.26
CA LEU A 226 0.96 -4.29 -12.82
C LEU A 226 2.00 -3.70 -13.78
N GLU A 227 3.28 -3.72 -13.43
CA GLU A 227 4.37 -3.23 -14.28
C GLU A 227 4.52 -4.04 -15.57
N ARG A 228 4.27 -5.36 -15.55
CA ARG A 228 4.35 -6.21 -16.75
C ARG A 228 3.26 -5.90 -17.78
N HIS A 229 2.10 -5.46 -17.32
CA HIS A 229 0.95 -5.11 -18.18
C HIS A 229 0.90 -3.62 -18.53
N ALA A 230 1.73 -2.79 -17.89
CA ALA A 230 1.79 -1.36 -18.13
C ALA A 230 2.36 -1.03 -19.52
N LEU A 231 1.79 0.00 -20.15
CA LEU A 231 2.35 0.65 -21.33
C LEU A 231 3.64 1.40 -20.97
N CYS A 232 3.64 2.05 -19.80
CA CYS A 232 4.84 2.65 -19.22
C CYS A 232 4.84 2.53 -17.70
N SER A 233 6.00 2.20 -17.13
CA SER A 233 6.22 2.13 -15.69
C SER A 233 7.52 2.85 -15.31
N GLY A 234 7.58 3.38 -14.10
CA GLY A 234 8.78 4.04 -13.62
C GLY A 234 8.68 4.51 -12.17
N SER A 235 9.83 4.50 -11.51
CA SER A 235 9.98 5.08 -10.17
C SER A 235 9.95 6.60 -10.22
N ILE A 236 9.31 7.19 -9.22
CA ILE A 236 9.22 8.62 -8.98
C ILE A 236 9.90 8.92 -7.65
N GLU A 237 10.99 9.67 -7.69
CA GLU A 237 11.58 10.19 -6.44
C GLU A 237 10.67 11.26 -5.85
N TYR A 238 10.40 11.19 -4.54
CA TYR A 238 9.65 12.22 -3.83
C TYR A 238 10.39 13.57 -3.86
N THR A 239 9.61 14.64 -3.87
CA THR A 239 10.11 16.03 -3.94
C THR A 239 10.78 16.40 -2.63
N HIS A 240 10.14 16.04 -1.52
CA HIS A 240 10.71 16.13 -0.20
C HIS A 240 11.57 14.90 0.05
N LYS A 241 12.88 15.13 0.08
CA LYS A 241 13.84 14.09 0.46
C LYS A 241 13.78 13.89 1.98
N PHE A 242 13.93 12.64 2.39
CA PHE A 242 14.18 12.29 3.77
C PHE A 242 15.43 13.01 4.30
N ASP A 243 15.39 13.47 5.55
CA ASP A 243 16.61 13.89 6.26
C ASP A 243 17.62 12.73 6.29
N GLU A 244 18.91 13.06 6.26
CA GLU A 244 20.02 12.11 6.00
C GLU A 244 20.12 10.91 6.97
N GLY A 245 19.31 10.85 8.04
CA GLY A 245 19.22 9.73 8.98
C GLY A 245 17.88 8.95 8.96
N HIS A 246 16.94 9.27 8.07
CA HIS A 246 15.61 8.64 8.08
C HIS A 246 15.58 7.25 7.39
N SER A 247 16.52 6.98 6.48
CA SER A 247 16.74 5.61 5.98
C SER A 247 17.20 4.69 7.12
N ASP A 248 17.93 5.27 8.09
CA ASP A 248 18.48 4.55 9.23
C ASP A 248 17.49 4.43 10.39
N SER A 249 16.53 5.35 10.54
CA SER A 249 15.45 5.22 11.55
C SER A 249 14.45 4.10 11.23
N LYS A 250 14.39 3.64 9.97
CA LYS A 250 13.62 2.45 9.57
C LYS A 250 14.38 1.12 9.76
N ARG A 251 15.63 1.13 10.26
CA ARG A 251 16.48 -0.05 10.55
C ARG A 251 16.10 -0.82 11.81
N ALA A 252 14.87 -0.76 12.30
CA ALA A 252 14.53 -1.48 13.54
C ALA A 252 14.83 -2.99 13.46
N PHE A 253 14.88 -3.58 12.25
CA PHE A 253 15.11 -5.01 12.03
C PHE A 253 16.02 -5.38 10.83
N GLN A 254 16.66 -4.43 10.14
CA GLN A 254 17.53 -4.71 8.97
C GLN A 254 18.85 -3.92 9.02
N GLU A 255 19.95 -4.53 8.55
CA GLU A 255 21.31 -3.91 8.51
C GLU A 255 21.45 -2.79 7.46
N LEU A 256 20.53 -2.69 6.50
CA LEU A 256 20.51 -1.70 5.41
C LEU A 256 19.41 -0.65 5.63
N GLY A 257 19.65 0.58 5.17
CA GLY A 257 18.66 1.64 5.22
C GLY A 257 17.69 1.52 4.03
N ILE A 258 16.43 1.90 4.21
CA ILE A 258 15.42 1.80 3.17
C ILE A 258 15.07 3.19 2.64
N ARG A 259 15.18 3.40 1.32
CA ARG A 259 14.67 4.60 0.64
C ARG A 259 13.36 4.28 -0.07
N THR A 260 12.29 4.92 0.35
CA THR A 260 10.98 4.80 -0.31
C THR A 260 10.89 5.77 -1.48
N ASN A 261 10.40 5.29 -2.63
CA ASN A 261 10.05 6.12 -3.77
C ASN A 261 8.61 5.79 -4.23
N GLY A 262 8.00 6.71 -4.96
CA GLY A 262 6.75 6.44 -5.67
C GLY A 262 6.98 5.51 -6.86
N SER A 263 5.95 4.77 -7.24
CA SER A 263 5.87 3.99 -8.48
C SER A 263 4.67 4.48 -9.27
N LEU A 264 4.84 4.71 -10.57
CA LEU A 264 3.75 5.09 -11.46
C LEU A 264 3.67 4.12 -12.62
N MET A 265 2.47 3.63 -12.89
CA MET A 265 2.19 2.63 -13.92
C MET A 265 1.00 3.09 -14.75
N LEU A 266 1.19 3.20 -16.06
CA LEU A 266 0.13 3.56 -17.01
C LEU A 266 -0.35 2.30 -17.72
N ILE A 267 -1.64 2.02 -17.68
CA ILE A 267 -2.27 0.85 -18.30
C ILE A 267 -3.32 1.34 -19.30
N GLU A 268 -3.32 0.79 -20.51
CA GLU A 268 -4.38 1.05 -21.49
C GLU A 268 -5.68 0.36 -21.06
N ALA A 269 -6.84 0.98 -21.28
CA ALA A 269 -8.11 0.42 -20.80
C ALA A 269 -8.38 -1.01 -21.28
N ALA A 270 -7.98 -1.36 -22.51
CA ALA A 270 -8.12 -2.70 -23.06
C ALA A 270 -7.25 -3.77 -22.34
N LYS A 271 -6.21 -3.35 -21.62
CA LYS A 271 -5.33 -4.22 -20.84
C LYS A 271 -5.70 -4.30 -19.37
N PHE A 272 -6.73 -3.56 -18.94
CA PHE A 272 -7.14 -3.53 -17.54
C PHE A 272 -7.72 -4.88 -17.08
N GLU A 273 -8.73 -5.41 -17.78
CA GLU A 273 -9.30 -6.73 -17.48
C GLU A 273 -8.27 -7.88 -17.46
N PRO A 274 -7.38 -8.05 -18.46
CA PRO A 274 -6.38 -9.11 -18.40
C PRO A 274 -5.33 -8.87 -17.31
N MET A 275 -5.07 -7.62 -16.92
CA MET A 275 -4.22 -7.31 -15.76
C MET A 275 -4.89 -7.80 -14.47
N VAL A 276 -6.18 -7.50 -14.25
CA VAL A 276 -6.91 -7.93 -13.04
C VAL A 276 -6.91 -9.45 -12.90
N LYS A 277 -7.09 -10.18 -14.03
CA LYS A 277 -6.97 -11.64 -14.06
C LYS A 277 -5.57 -12.13 -13.69
N ALA A 278 -4.53 -11.50 -14.24
CA ALA A 278 -3.14 -11.87 -13.93
C ALA A 278 -2.78 -11.60 -12.46
N VAL A 279 -3.26 -10.50 -11.88
CA VAL A 279 -3.09 -10.20 -10.44
C VAL A 279 -3.80 -11.24 -9.59
N THR A 280 -5.03 -11.63 -9.99
CA THR A 280 -5.78 -12.68 -9.30
C THR A 280 -5.02 -14.00 -9.33
N GLU A 281 -4.52 -14.44 -10.48
CA GLU A 281 -3.75 -15.69 -10.60
C GLU A 281 -2.43 -15.67 -9.83
N TYR A 282 -1.78 -14.52 -9.70
CA TYR A 282 -0.50 -14.39 -9.00
C TYR A 282 -0.64 -14.42 -7.46
N LEU A 283 -1.77 -13.93 -6.95
CA LEU A 283 -2.05 -13.81 -5.50
C LEU A 283 -3.06 -14.84 -4.97
N SER A 284 -3.50 -15.79 -5.81
CA SER A 284 -4.40 -16.90 -5.41
C SER A 284 -3.64 -18.15 -4.95
#